data_AF-A0A2V6U0D2-F1
#
_entry.id   AF-A0A2V6U0D2-F1
#
_cell.length_a   1.000
_cell.length_b   1.000
_cell.length_c   1.000
_cell.angle_alpha   90.00
_cell.angle_beta   90.00
_cell.angle_gamma   90.00
#
_symmetry.space_group_name_H-M   'P 1'
#
loop_
_entity.id
_entity.type
_entity.pdbx_description
1 polymer ?
#
loop_
_entity_poly.entity_id
_entity_poly.type
_entity_poly.pdbx_seq_one_letter_code
_entity_poly.pdbx_strand_id
1 'polypeptide(L)'
;HRRLYGYATGESVECLNLRVVARVPDVAVTLSELEPVGTPGVTGEQRAHFAGVGEVALPRYDRAALAPGCSVLGPALVEDEWSTTLVYPGQRCAADRLGNLVIEAGA
;
A
#
# COMPACT_ATOMS: atom_id res chain seq x y z
N HIS A 1 20.27 21.07 -16.78
CA HIS A 1 21.27 21.32 -15.73
C HIS A 1 20.67 22.06 -14.53
N ARG A 2 20.25 23.33 -14.62
CA ARG A 2 19.66 24.09 -13.48
C ARG A 2 18.56 23.37 -12.68
N ARG A 3 17.57 22.76 -13.34
CA ARG A 3 16.49 22.04 -12.64
C ARG A 3 16.97 20.77 -11.92
N LEU A 4 17.96 20.07 -12.48
CA LEU A 4 18.45 18.79 -11.95
C LEU A 4 19.61 18.96 -10.96
N TYR A 5 20.44 19.98 -11.15
CA TYR A 5 21.71 20.17 -10.45
C TYR A 5 21.86 21.58 -9.84
N GLY A 6 20.82 22.43 -9.90
CA GLY A 6 20.81 23.76 -9.27
C GLY A 6 21.55 24.86 -10.03
N TYR A 7 22.46 24.53 -10.95
CA TYR A 7 23.21 25.50 -11.76
C TYR A 7 23.36 25.06 -13.21
N ALA A 8 23.84 25.97 -14.08
CA ALA A 8 24.29 25.66 -15.44
C ALA A 8 25.47 26.59 -15.76
N THR A 9 26.53 26.04 -16.34
CA THR A 9 27.67 26.83 -16.86
C THR A 9 27.37 27.31 -18.28
N GLY A 10 28.04 28.38 -18.71
CA GLY A 10 27.86 28.99 -20.04
C GLY A 10 28.71 28.35 -21.15
N GLU A 11 29.21 27.14 -20.92
CA GLU A 11 30.09 26.42 -21.84
C GLU A 11 29.32 25.90 -23.07
N SER A 12 30.03 25.62 -24.15
CA SER A 12 29.45 25.01 -25.35
C SER A 12 28.92 23.61 -25.05
N VAL A 13 27.73 23.29 -25.56
CA VAL A 13 27.10 21.97 -25.37
C VAL A 13 27.27 21.10 -26.61
N GLU A 14 27.48 19.80 -26.38
CA GLU A 14 27.52 18.77 -27.42
C GLU A 14 26.39 17.75 -27.20
N CYS A 15 25.70 17.38 -28.28
CA CYS A 15 24.66 16.36 -28.23
C CYS A 15 25.28 14.99 -28.50
N LEU A 16 25.43 14.17 -27.46
CA LEU A 16 25.99 12.82 -27.60
C LEU A 16 24.96 11.80 -28.08
N ASN A 17 23.71 11.92 -27.65
CA ASN A 17 22.66 10.94 -27.94
C ASN A 17 21.30 11.61 -28.14
N LEU A 18 20.58 11.19 -29.17
CA LEU A 18 19.18 11.52 -29.38
C LEU A 18 18.33 10.26 -29.15
N ARG A 19 17.48 10.28 -28.12
CA ARG A 19 16.54 9.18 -27.86
C ARG A 19 15.13 9.60 -28.28
N VAL A 20 14.56 8.85 -29.22
CA VAL A 20 13.18 9.02 -29.67
C VAL A 20 12.31 7.93 -29.05
N VAL A 21 11.15 8.31 -28.51
CA VAL A 21 10.12 7.40 -28.02
C VAL A 21 8.84 7.68 -28.78
N ALA A 22 8.37 6.70 -29.54
CA ALA A 22 7.05 6.73 -30.17
C ALA A 22 6.05 5.97 -29.29
N ARG A 23 4.83 6.50 -29.15
CA ARG A 23 3.72 5.86 -28.43
C ARG A 23 2.48 5.92 -29.29
N VAL A 24 1.69 4.85 -29.26
CA VAL A 24 0.35 4.78 -29.86
C VAL A 24 -0.65 4.67 -28.72
N PRO A 25 -1.82 5.33 -28.78
CA PRO A 25 -2.87 5.11 -27.80
C PRO A 25 -3.27 3.64 -27.77
N ASP A 26 -3.29 3.05 -26.59
CA ASP A 26 -3.77 1.69 -26.34
C ASP A 26 -5.06 1.75 -25.51
N VAL A 27 -5.85 0.69 -25.52
CA VAL A 27 -7.04 0.59 -24.69
C VAL A 27 -6.62 0.54 -23.23
N ALA A 28 -7.04 1.55 -22.45
CA ALA A 28 -6.78 1.56 -21.03
C ALA A 28 -7.49 0.38 -20.34
N VAL A 29 -6.73 -0.38 -19.56
CA VAL A 29 -7.31 -1.40 -18.68
C VAL A 29 -8.19 -0.69 -17.65
N THR A 30 -9.47 -1.05 -17.61
CA THR A 30 -10.38 -0.60 -16.55
C THR A 30 -10.26 -1.57 -15.39
N LEU A 31 -9.86 -1.06 -14.22
CA LEU A 31 -9.84 -1.84 -12.99
C LEU A 31 -11.25 -1.86 -12.40
N SER A 32 -11.74 -3.05 -12.07
CA SER A 32 -13.02 -3.20 -11.38
C SER A 32 -12.90 -2.69 -9.95
N GLU A 33 -13.93 -1.97 -9.50
CA GLU A 33 -14.05 -1.58 -8.09
C GLU A 33 -14.63 -2.74 -7.29
N LEU A 34 -14.19 -2.87 -6.04
CA LEU A 34 -14.77 -3.81 -5.10
C LEU A 34 -16.04 -3.20 -4.51
N GLU A 35 -17.08 -4.03 -4.42
CA GLU A 35 -18.29 -3.64 -3.70
C GLU A 35 -18.03 -3.61 -2.19
N PRO A 36 -18.65 -2.68 -1.44
CA PRO A 36 -18.66 -2.74 0.00
C PRO A 36 -19.37 -4.02 0.46
N VAL A 37 -18.63 -4.92 1.08
CA VAL A 37 -19.14 -6.10 1.77
C VAL A 37 -18.96 -5.85 3.27
N GLY A 38 -19.75 -6.53 4.10
CA GLY A 38 -19.85 -6.28 5.54
C GLY A 38 -18.54 -6.36 6.34
N THR A 39 -18.65 -6.26 7.65
CA THR A 39 -17.49 -6.19 8.54
C THR A 39 -16.65 -7.47 8.48
N PRO A 40 -15.32 -7.38 8.26
CA PRO A 40 -14.45 -8.54 8.23
C PRO A 40 -14.46 -9.26 9.57
N GLY A 41 -14.74 -10.55 9.55
CA GLY A 41 -14.68 -11.42 10.73
C GLY A 41 -13.25 -11.79 11.09
N VAL A 42 -13.00 -12.07 12.36
CA VAL A 42 -11.72 -12.61 12.84
C VAL A 42 -11.66 -14.09 12.47
N THR A 43 -10.64 -14.49 11.72
CA THR A 43 -10.41 -15.88 11.26
C THR A 43 -9.45 -16.66 12.15
N GLY A 44 -8.87 -16.00 13.14
CA GLY A 44 -8.06 -16.63 14.17
C GLY A 44 -7.29 -15.61 14.99
N GLU A 45 -6.37 -16.10 15.80
CA GLU A 45 -5.53 -15.27 16.66
C GLU A 45 -4.10 -15.79 16.63
N GLN A 46 -3.14 -14.88 16.72
CA GLN A 46 -1.72 -15.18 16.88
C GLN A 46 -1.12 -14.27 17.96
N ARG A 47 0.00 -14.64 18.58
CA ARG A 47 0.69 -13.78 19.55
C ARG A 47 1.98 -13.26 18.94
N ALA A 48 2.30 -11.99 19.18
CA ALA A 48 3.57 -11.39 18.77
C ALA A 48 4.09 -10.42 19.83
N HIS A 49 5.40 -10.25 19.87
CA HIS A 49 6.04 -9.30 20.77
C HIS A 49 6.42 -8.01 20.02
N PHE A 50 5.95 -6.86 20.51
CA PHE A 50 6.36 -5.54 20.01
C PHE A 50 7.27 -4.86 21.03
N ALA A 51 8.39 -4.32 20.56
CA ALA A 51 9.29 -3.54 21.39
C ALA A 51 8.54 -2.37 22.05
N GLY A 52 8.64 -2.25 23.39
CA GLY A 52 7.97 -1.20 24.16
C GLY A 52 6.50 -1.48 24.52
N VAL A 53 5.86 -2.52 23.95
CA VAL A 53 4.48 -2.92 24.30
C VAL A 53 4.45 -4.30 24.97
N GLY A 54 5.36 -5.19 24.62
CA GLY A 54 5.39 -6.57 25.10
C GLY A 54 4.63 -7.51 24.17
N GLU A 55 4.23 -8.67 24.70
CA GLU A 55 3.51 -9.68 23.95
C GLU A 55 2.01 -9.34 23.88
N VAL A 56 1.46 -9.32 22.66
CA VAL A 56 0.08 -8.94 22.37
C VAL A 56 -0.58 -9.99 21.48
N ALA A 57 -1.86 -10.25 21.72
CA ALA A 57 -2.71 -11.04 20.84
C ALA A 57 -3.10 -10.23 19.60
N LEU A 58 -2.95 -10.86 18.44
CA LEU A 58 -3.21 -10.32 17.12
C LEU A 58 -4.43 -11.05 16.54
N PRO A 59 -5.60 -10.39 16.45
CA PRO A 59 -6.67 -10.91 15.62
C PRO A 59 -6.19 -11.01 14.18
N ARG A 60 -6.45 -12.16 13.56
CA ARG A 60 -6.18 -12.41 12.15
C ARG A 60 -7.45 -12.20 11.34
N TYR A 61 -7.29 -11.53 10.21
CA TYR A 61 -8.34 -11.27 9.23
C TYR A 61 -7.94 -11.87 7.89
N ASP A 62 -8.92 -12.41 7.18
CA ASP A 62 -8.77 -12.76 5.77
C ASP A 62 -8.79 -11.46 4.94
N ARG A 63 -7.79 -11.25 4.09
CA ARG A 63 -7.70 -10.12 3.17
C ARG A 63 -8.94 -10.02 2.28
N ALA A 64 -9.47 -11.14 1.80
CA ALA A 64 -10.63 -11.15 0.91
C ALA A 64 -11.90 -10.61 1.60
N ALA A 65 -11.95 -10.62 2.94
CA ALA A 65 -13.06 -10.07 3.72
C ALA A 65 -12.95 -8.56 3.98
N LEU A 66 -11.79 -7.94 3.69
CA LEU A 66 -11.57 -6.50 3.86
C LEU A 66 -12.09 -5.73 2.65
N ALA A 67 -13.40 -5.48 2.65
CA ALA A 67 -14.03 -4.67 1.60
C ALA A 67 -13.84 -3.16 1.83
N PRO A 68 -13.99 -2.34 0.77
CA PRO A 68 -13.94 -0.89 0.89
C PRO A 68 -14.91 -0.36 1.95
N GLY A 69 -14.43 0.56 2.78
CA GLY A 69 -15.22 1.14 3.88
C GLY A 69 -15.05 0.42 5.23
N CYS A 70 -14.45 -0.78 5.25
CA CYS A 70 -14.04 -1.43 6.49
C CYS A 70 -12.64 -1.01 6.91
N SER A 71 -12.36 -1.02 8.21
CA SER A 71 -11.02 -0.81 8.74
C SER A 71 -10.70 -1.72 9.91
N VAL A 72 -9.44 -2.15 9.96
CA VAL A 72 -8.85 -2.91 11.05
C VAL A 72 -7.90 -1.98 11.81
N LEU A 73 -8.06 -1.93 13.12
CA LEU A 73 -7.14 -1.22 14.00
C LEU A 73 -6.06 -2.20 14.46
N GLY A 74 -4.81 -1.76 14.38
CA GLY A 74 -3.69 -2.55 14.89
C GLY A 74 -3.64 -2.55 16.42
N PRO A 75 -3.04 -3.59 17.03
CA PRO A 75 -2.23 -4.59 16.35
C PRO A 75 -3.06 -5.76 15.77
N ALA A 76 -2.84 -6.11 14.50
CA ALA A 76 -3.60 -7.14 13.80
C ALA A 76 -2.82 -7.78 12.63
N LEU A 77 -3.22 -8.97 12.21
CA LEU A 77 -2.72 -9.63 11.00
C LEU A 77 -3.79 -9.64 9.91
N VAL A 78 -3.42 -9.28 8.69
CA VAL A 78 -4.23 -9.45 7.49
C VAL A 78 -3.52 -10.44 6.58
N GLU A 79 -4.11 -11.61 6.36
CA GLU A 79 -3.49 -12.68 5.60
C GLU A 79 -4.27 -12.98 4.32
N ASP A 80 -3.52 -13.35 3.29
CA ASP A 80 -4.01 -13.91 2.04
C ASP A 80 -3.11 -15.10 1.66
N GLU A 81 -3.46 -15.83 0.61
CA GLU A 81 -2.72 -17.00 0.12
C GLU A 81 -1.24 -16.71 -0.15
N TRP A 82 -0.90 -15.46 -0.51
CA TRP A 82 0.43 -15.07 -0.96
C TRP A 82 1.15 -14.09 -0.02
N SER A 83 0.49 -13.60 1.04
CA SER A 83 1.05 -12.53 1.87
C SER A 83 0.43 -12.45 3.27
N THR A 84 1.26 -12.08 4.24
CA THR A 84 0.84 -11.72 5.61
C THR A 84 1.24 -10.27 5.87
N THR A 85 0.24 -9.40 6.07
CA THR A 85 0.43 -7.99 6.39
C THR A 85 0.20 -7.76 7.88
N LEU A 86 1.21 -7.23 8.56
CA LEU A 86 1.12 -6.85 9.97
C LEU A 86 0.72 -5.37 10.10
N VAL A 87 -0.40 -5.11 10.78
CA VAL A 87 -0.82 -3.77 11.17
C VAL A 87 -0.31 -3.53 12.59
N TYR A 88 0.58 -2.54 12.79
CA TYR A 88 1.22 -2.29 14.07
C TYR A 88 0.27 -1.63 15.08
N PRO A 89 0.56 -1.70 16.41
CA PRO A 89 -0.15 -0.92 17.40
C PRO A 89 -0.26 0.56 17.01
N GLY A 90 -1.47 1.12 17.09
CA GLY A 90 -1.74 2.52 16.74
C GLY A 90 -1.89 2.80 15.24
N GLN A 91 -1.66 1.81 14.36
CA GLN A 91 -1.94 1.95 12.94
C GLN A 91 -3.39 1.58 12.61
N ARG A 92 -3.88 2.12 11.50
CA ARG A 92 -5.18 1.77 10.92
C ARG A 92 -4.97 1.25 9.50
N CYS A 93 -5.57 0.11 9.19
CA CYS A 93 -5.56 -0.49 7.86
C CYS A 93 -6.97 -0.51 7.28
N ALA A 94 -7.12 -0.11 6.01
CA ALA A 94 -8.39 -0.17 5.29
C ALA A 94 -8.15 -0.52 3.82
N ALA A 95 -9.14 -1.17 3.18
CA ALA A 95 -9.11 -1.37 1.74
C ALA A 95 -9.63 -0.12 1.01
N ASP A 96 -8.93 0.31 -0.04
CA ASP A 96 -9.47 1.28 -0.99
C ASP A 96 -10.46 0.61 -1.96
N ARG A 97 -11.12 1.41 -2.80
CA ARG A 97 -12.11 0.92 -3.80
C ARG A 97 -11.55 -0.11 -4.79
N LEU A 98 -10.23 -0.19 -4.95
CA LEU A 98 -9.56 -1.13 -5.86
C LEU A 98 -9.01 -2.36 -5.12
N GLY A 99 -9.21 -2.45 -3.80
CA GLY A 99 -8.73 -3.55 -2.97
C GLY A 99 -7.28 -3.43 -2.52
N ASN A 100 -6.66 -2.26 -2.66
CA ASN A 100 -5.34 -2.01 -2.06
C ASN A 100 -5.50 -1.83 -0.55
N LEU A 101 -4.58 -2.42 0.23
CA LEU A 101 -4.51 -2.14 1.67
C LEU A 101 -3.76 -0.84 1.90
N VAL A 102 -4.44 0.14 2.45
CA VAL A 102 -3.87 1.43 2.86
C VAL A 102 -3.66 1.39 4.36
N ILE A 103 -2.41 1.52 4.79
CA ILE A 103 -2.02 1.58 6.20
C ILE A 103 -1.61 3.00 6.55
N GLU A 104 -2.35 3.58 7.48
CA GLU A 104 -2.08 4.90 8.04
C GLU A 104 -1.37 4.73 9.38
N ALA A 105 -0.25 5.43 9.54
CA ALA A 105 0.37 5.56 10.85
C ALA A 105 -0.55 6.39 11.75
N GLY A 106 -0.75 5.95 13.00
CA GLY A 106 -1.30 6.81 14.03
C GLY A 106 -0.42 8.05 14.22
N ALA A 107 -1.05 9.20 14.44
CA ALA A 107 -0.35 10.45 14.78
C ALA A 107 0.40 10.34 16.11
#